data_AF-A0A7I7LEI3-F1
#
_entry.id   AF-A0A7I7LEI3-F1
#
_cell.length_a   1.000
_cell.length_b   1.000
_cell.length_c   1.000
_cell.angle_alpha   90.00
_cell.angle_beta   90.00
_cell.angle_gamma   90.00
#
_symmetry.space_group_name_H-M   'P 1'
#
loop_
_entity.id
_entity.type
_entity.pdbx_description
1 polymer ?
#
loop_
_entity_poly.entity_id
_entity_poly.type
_entity_poly.pdbx_seq_one_letter_code
_entity_poly.pdbx_strand_id
1 'polypeptide(L)'
;MISRKGLSGGATIKPLVLPQKHDLEMGIHAMVTVAKSDGLSEMDESLLEAASRYLADSEFDWKKVADHPADQKLLPLGSEVARRCALFLMTAAIFAKGKVQLPRVEATLSIATALGCHDGFLDDLHYIARGREFIGGTRIKAKLMGSHGTSPIQVAKGFWDNMSGYLGISTDPVLAASYQKLGLLESKSLGRELWAHYVRNGLRFPGEKGTTGEFIVPHDVAHVLSAYSTEPLGEILAGAFSAGYKARNPFAPLLLVLLQFQAGIKIDFRSEMTISQLDPAGYMDAFRRGLECNTDLTFGSWDWRLYSEEAVAEIREKLTIPPQAAPAVQGGTYTEVL
;
A
#
# COMPACT_ATOMS: atom_id res chain seq x y z
N MET A 1 -2.51 32.83 -27.85
CA MET A 1 -1.76 31.70 -28.47
C MET A 1 -0.33 31.75 -27.96
N ILE A 2 -0.02 30.98 -26.91
CA ILE A 2 1.36 30.74 -26.47
C ILE A 2 1.56 29.23 -26.51
N SER A 3 2.50 28.84 -27.37
CA SER A 3 2.83 27.47 -27.77
C SER A 3 3.21 26.60 -26.57
N ARG A 4 2.41 25.57 -26.28
CA ARG A 4 2.82 24.41 -25.47
C ARG A 4 3.85 23.61 -26.28
N LYS A 5 5.14 23.91 -26.10
CA LYS A 5 6.24 23.04 -26.54
C LYS A 5 6.43 21.93 -25.50
N GLY A 6 6.56 20.71 -26.01
CA GLY A 6 6.36 19.46 -25.28
C GLY A 6 7.26 19.25 -24.08
N LEU A 7 6.63 18.80 -23.00
CA LEU A 7 7.26 17.98 -21.97
C LEU A 7 7.03 16.52 -22.37
N SER A 8 7.70 16.07 -23.43
CA SER A 8 7.90 14.64 -23.71
C SER A 8 9.04 14.15 -22.81
N GLY A 9 8.79 14.12 -21.51
CA GLY A 9 9.64 13.45 -20.53
C GLY A 9 8.92 12.19 -20.10
N GLY A 10 8.83 11.19 -20.99
CA GLY A 10 8.37 9.86 -20.59
C GLY A 10 9.27 9.38 -19.46
N ALA A 11 8.72 9.25 -18.26
CA ALA A 11 9.43 8.63 -17.15
C ALA A 11 9.88 7.26 -17.65
N THR A 12 11.19 7.03 -17.69
CA THR A 12 11.76 5.73 -18.04
C THR A 12 11.21 4.70 -17.06
N ILE A 13 10.27 3.90 -17.55
CA ILE A 13 9.74 2.70 -16.91
C ILE A 13 10.94 1.77 -16.69
N LYS A 14 11.51 1.76 -15.49
CA LYS A 14 12.37 0.67 -15.06
C LYS A 14 11.45 -0.36 -14.42
N PRO A 15 11.13 -1.48 -15.10
CA PRO A 15 10.34 -2.52 -14.47
C PRO A 15 11.04 -2.96 -13.19
N LEU A 16 10.31 -3.00 -12.09
CA LEU A 16 10.75 -3.72 -10.90
C LEU A 16 10.99 -5.17 -11.33
N VAL A 17 12.23 -5.63 -11.18
CA VAL A 17 12.55 -7.04 -11.44
C VAL A 17 11.80 -7.86 -10.42
N LEU A 18 10.91 -8.75 -10.86
CA LEU A 18 10.13 -9.62 -9.99
C LEU A 18 11.05 -10.42 -9.05
N PRO A 19 10.60 -10.71 -7.82
CA PRO A 19 11.41 -11.47 -6.86
C PRO A 19 11.71 -12.87 -7.42
N GLN A 20 12.92 -13.37 -7.16
CA GLN A 20 13.24 -14.76 -7.47
C GLN A 20 12.60 -15.68 -6.43
N LYS A 21 12.42 -16.96 -6.78
CA LYS A 21 11.88 -17.98 -5.87
C LYS A 21 12.59 -17.97 -4.51
N HIS A 22 13.93 -17.97 -4.53
CA HIS A 22 14.75 -17.93 -3.32
C HIS A 22 14.48 -16.70 -2.44
N ASP A 23 14.20 -15.52 -3.03
CA ASP A 23 13.93 -14.30 -2.27
C ASP A 23 12.65 -14.42 -1.43
N LEU A 24 11.63 -15.04 -2.02
CA LEU A 24 10.34 -15.27 -1.38
C LEU A 24 10.43 -16.34 -0.29
N GLU A 25 11.15 -17.42 -0.55
CA GLU A 25 11.41 -18.48 0.44
C GLU A 25 12.13 -17.91 1.67
N MET A 26 13.15 -17.07 1.48
CA MET A 26 13.84 -16.36 2.56
C MET A 26 12.91 -15.43 3.34
N GLY A 27 12.04 -14.69 2.63
CA GLY A 27 11.04 -13.84 3.26
C GLY A 27 10.03 -14.62 4.11
N ILE A 28 9.59 -15.79 3.64
CA ILE A 28 8.69 -16.67 4.39
C ILE A 28 9.41 -17.27 5.61
N HIS A 29 10.67 -17.68 5.47
CA HIS A 29 11.49 -18.13 6.61
C HIS A 29 11.60 -17.06 7.69
N ALA A 30 11.82 -15.81 7.29
CA ALA A 30 11.84 -14.66 8.19
C ALA A 30 10.50 -14.45 8.89
N MET A 31 9.39 -14.52 8.14
CA MET A 31 8.04 -14.41 8.67
C MET A 31 7.72 -15.49 9.71
N VAL A 32 8.05 -16.77 9.44
CA VAL A 32 7.89 -17.87 10.39
C VAL A 32 8.68 -17.60 11.68
N THR A 33 9.92 -17.13 11.54
CA THR A 33 10.80 -16.83 12.69
C THR A 33 10.20 -15.71 13.56
N VAL A 34 9.67 -14.66 12.95
CA VAL A 34 8.96 -13.58 13.67
C VAL A 34 7.70 -14.12 14.35
N ALA A 35 6.88 -14.92 13.66
CA ALA A 35 5.65 -15.48 14.20
C ALA A 35 5.91 -16.42 15.40
N LYS A 36 7.02 -17.16 15.40
CA LYS A 36 7.43 -18.04 16.51
C LYS A 36 7.95 -17.30 17.74
N SER A 37 8.38 -16.04 17.60
CA SER A 37 8.97 -15.24 18.69
C SER A 37 8.07 -15.08 19.93
N ASP A 38 6.75 -15.16 19.74
CA ASP A 38 5.72 -15.07 20.78
C ASP A 38 4.65 -16.17 20.64
N GLY A 39 4.99 -17.26 19.95
CA GLY A 39 4.09 -18.38 19.64
C GLY A 39 3.21 -18.16 18.39
N LEU A 40 3.09 -19.22 17.58
CA LEU A 40 2.31 -19.24 16.34
C LEU A 40 0.80 -19.19 16.64
N SER A 41 0.06 -18.35 15.91
CA SER A 41 -1.42 -18.26 15.97
C SER A 41 -2.08 -18.74 14.68
N GLU A 42 -3.40 -19.01 14.72
CA GLU A 42 -4.18 -19.39 13.52
C GLU A 42 -4.08 -18.36 12.39
N MET A 43 -4.01 -17.06 12.73
CA MET A 43 -3.81 -15.99 11.76
C MET A 43 -2.39 -16.03 11.15
N ASP A 44 -1.37 -16.39 11.94
CA ASP A 44 -0.01 -16.57 11.40
C ASP A 44 0.03 -17.72 10.40
N GLU A 45 -0.60 -18.86 10.73
CA GLU A 45 -0.69 -20.01 9.82
C GLU A 45 -1.42 -19.65 8.53
N SER A 46 -2.54 -18.94 8.64
CA SER A 46 -3.33 -18.49 7.49
C SER A 46 -2.53 -17.53 6.59
N LEU A 47 -1.75 -16.62 7.18
CA LEU A 47 -0.87 -15.72 6.42
C LEU A 47 0.29 -16.46 5.77
N LEU A 48 0.89 -17.45 6.44
CA LEU A 48 1.97 -18.26 5.88
C LEU A 48 1.47 -19.15 4.72
N GLU A 49 0.28 -19.72 4.85
CA GLU A 49 -0.38 -20.47 3.77
C GLU A 49 -0.72 -19.55 2.59
N ALA A 50 -1.27 -18.36 2.85
CA ALA A 50 -1.52 -17.36 1.80
C ALA A 50 -0.22 -16.90 1.12
N ALA A 51 0.86 -16.66 1.87
CA ALA A 51 2.16 -16.29 1.30
C ALA A 51 2.70 -17.40 0.39
N SER A 52 2.59 -18.66 0.83
CA SER A 52 2.99 -19.84 0.04
C SER A 52 2.21 -19.93 -1.27
N ARG A 53 0.89 -19.65 -1.22
CA ARG A 53 -0.01 -19.78 -2.37
C ARG A 53 0.10 -18.63 -3.38
N TYR A 54 0.18 -17.38 -2.90
CA TYR A 54 0.09 -16.20 -3.76
C TYR A 54 1.44 -15.59 -4.09
N LEU A 55 2.45 -15.75 -3.23
CA LEU A 55 3.76 -15.15 -3.47
C LEU A 55 4.79 -16.20 -3.88
N ALA A 56 4.77 -17.39 -3.30
CA ALA A 56 5.69 -18.46 -3.64
C ALA A 56 5.14 -19.44 -4.69
N ASP A 57 5.92 -20.48 -4.97
CA ASP A 57 5.53 -21.59 -5.83
C ASP A 57 4.46 -22.45 -5.14
N SER A 58 3.52 -22.98 -5.92
CA SER A 58 2.45 -23.89 -5.45
C SER A 58 2.94 -25.13 -4.71
N GLU A 59 4.20 -25.54 -4.93
CA GLU A 59 4.83 -26.67 -4.23
C GLU A 59 5.52 -26.27 -2.91
N PHE A 60 5.61 -24.97 -2.59
CA PHE A 60 6.26 -24.49 -1.37
C PHE A 60 5.41 -24.80 -0.13
N ASP A 61 6.03 -25.46 0.85
CA ASP A 61 5.40 -25.83 2.11
C ASP A 61 6.11 -25.13 3.28
N TRP A 62 5.45 -24.09 3.82
CA TRP A 62 5.99 -23.33 4.94
C TRP A 62 6.17 -24.16 6.21
N LYS A 63 5.44 -25.28 6.38
CA LYS A 63 5.55 -26.13 7.58
C LYS A 63 6.90 -26.83 7.62
N LYS A 64 7.42 -27.28 6.47
CA LYS A 64 8.78 -27.83 6.37
C LYS A 64 9.84 -26.82 6.78
N VAL A 65 9.65 -25.56 6.41
CA VAL A 65 10.48 -24.42 6.82
C VAL A 65 10.35 -24.17 8.32
N ALA A 66 9.15 -24.26 8.89
CA ALA A 66 8.96 -24.11 10.33
C ALA A 66 9.67 -25.20 11.14
N ASP A 67 9.70 -26.44 10.65
CA ASP A 67 10.29 -27.57 11.37
C ASP A 67 11.83 -27.57 11.37
N HIS A 68 12.46 -26.81 10.47
CA HIS A 68 13.91 -26.63 10.43
C HIS A 68 14.27 -25.25 11.01
N PRO A 69 14.72 -25.14 12.27
CA PRO A 69 15.27 -23.89 12.77
C PRO A 69 16.42 -23.45 11.87
N ALA A 70 16.56 -22.14 11.66
CA ALA A 70 17.53 -21.54 10.76
C ALA A 70 18.99 -21.81 11.20
N ASP A 71 19.48 -23.02 10.94
CA ASP A 71 20.91 -23.34 10.91
C ASP A 71 21.57 -22.71 9.66
N GLN A 72 20.76 -22.19 8.74
CA GLN A 72 21.22 -21.32 7.67
C GLN A 72 21.55 -19.93 8.21
N LYS A 73 22.81 -19.54 8.03
CA LYS A 73 23.25 -18.15 8.15
C LYS A 73 22.36 -17.28 7.25
N LEU A 74 21.55 -16.39 7.84
CA LEU A 74 20.84 -15.37 7.09
C LEU A 74 21.90 -14.50 6.38
N LEU A 75 21.92 -14.55 5.05
CA LEU A 75 22.78 -13.72 4.23
C LEU A 75 22.02 -12.48 3.75
N PRO A 76 22.71 -11.35 3.55
CA PRO A 76 22.07 -10.16 3.00
C PRO A 76 21.40 -10.42 1.64
N LEU A 77 20.18 -9.93 1.48
CA LEU A 77 19.41 -10.06 0.24
C LEU A 77 20.00 -9.15 -0.86
N GLY A 78 20.23 -9.73 -2.03
CA GLY A 78 20.96 -9.08 -3.13
C GLY A 78 20.18 -8.01 -3.90
N SER A 79 18.83 -8.05 -3.86
CA SER A 79 17.97 -7.13 -4.62
C SER A 79 17.05 -6.30 -3.72
N GLU A 80 16.66 -5.12 -4.20
CA GLU A 80 15.69 -4.26 -3.49
C GLU A 80 14.31 -4.92 -3.37
N VAL A 81 13.90 -5.67 -4.40
CA VAL A 81 12.63 -6.37 -4.42
C VAL A 81 12.61 -7.52 -3.41
N ALA A 82 13.74 -8.24 -3.26
CA ALA A 82 13.89 -9.25 -2.22
C ALA A 82 13.75 -8.65 -0.82
N ARG A 83 14.47 -7.54 -0.55
CA ARG A 83 14.38 -6.82 0.72
C ARG A 83 12.96 -6.37 1.04
N ARG A 84 12.26 -5.84 0.04
CA ARG A 84 10.84 -5.44 0.12
C ARG A 84 9.93 -6.62 0.45
N CYS A 85 10.07 -7.77 -0.23
CA CYS A 85 9.26 -8.96 0.05
C CYS A 85 9.48 -9.45 1.48
N ALA A 86 10.72 -9.53 1.94
CA ALA A 86 11.03 -9.93 3.32
C ALA A 86 10.41 -8.97 4.34
N LEU A 87 10.53 -7.65 4.14
CA LEU A 87 9.91 -6.65 5.01
C LEU A 87 8.37 -6.75 5.02
N PHE A 88 7.75 -6.95 3.86
CA PHE A 88 6.30 -7.11 3.75
C PHE A 88 5.79 -8.32 4.53
N LEU A 89 6.45 -9.47 4.36
CA LEU A 89 6.09 -10.71 5.04
C LEU A 89 6.32 -10.61 6.56
N MET A 90 7.44 -10.04 7.01
CA MET A 90 7.67 -9.79 8.44
C MET A 90 6.66 -8.79 9.02
N THR A 91 6.24 -7.78 8.25
CA THR A 91 5.18 -6.85 8.66
C THR A 91 3.85 -7.60 8.85
N ALA A 92 3.51 -8.53 7.97
CA ALA A 92 2.33 -9.38 8.13
C ALA A 92 2.36 -10.13 9.49
N ALA A 93 3.51 -10.72 9.84
CA ALA A 93 3.70 -11.37 11.14
C ALA A 93 3.59 -10.38 12.31
N ILE A 94 4.13 -9.16 12.23
CA ILE A 94 3.96 -8.17 13.32
C ILE A 94 2.48 -7.90 13.64
N PHE A 95 1.64 -7.85 12.62
CA PHE A 95 0.22 -7.45 12.74
C PHE A 95 -0.78 -8.61 12.86
N ALA A 96 -0.34 -9.87 12.73
CA ALA A 96 -1.24 -11.03 12.71
C ALA A 96 -2.13 -11.15 13.96
N LYS A 97 -1.61 -10.82 15.14
CA LYS A 97 -2.36 -10.87 16.41
C LYS A 97 -3.18 -9.61 16.74
N GLY A 98 -3.32 -8.69 15.80
CA GLY A 98 -4.12 -7.47 15.98
C GLY A 98 -3.56 -6.47 17.00
N LYS A 99 -2.30 -6.64 17.43
CA LYS A 99 -1.55 -5.69 18.27
C LYS A 99 -0.07 -5.77 17.93
N VAL A 100 0.63 -4.65 17.99
CA VAL A 100 2.07 -4.57 17.78
C VAL A 100 2.79 -5.04 19.04
N GLN A 101 3.33 -6.26 19.01
CA GLN A 101 3.98 -6.89 20.17
C GLN A 101 5.49 -6.74 20.13
N LEU A 102 6.10 -6.45 21.29
CA LEU A 102 7.53 -6.22 21.41
C LEU A 102 8.40 -7.40 20.91
N PRO A 103 8.13 -8.68 21.26
CA PRO A 103 8.96 -9.79 20.80
C PRO A 103 8.99 -9.93 19.27
N ARG A 104 7.85 -9.69 18.59
CA ARG A 104 7.76 -9.75 17.12
C ARG A 104 8.56 -8.63 16.46
N VAL A 105 8.49 -7.42 17.01
CA VAL A 105 9.25 -6.28 16.48
C VAL A 105 10.75 -6.45 16.72
N GLU A 106 11.17 -6.92 17.88
CA GLU A 106 12.59 -7.20 18.18
C GLU A 106 13.16 -8.31 17.30
N ALA A 107 12.39 -9.39 17.09
CA ALA A 107 12.74 -10.45 16.15
C ALA A 107 12.88 -9.90 14.72
N THR A 108 11.93 -9.07 14.28
CA THR A 108 11.96 -8.44 12.95
C THR A 108 13.19 -7.54 12.79
N LEU A 109 13.54 -6.72 13.79
CA LEU A 109 14.73 -5.86 13.75
C LEU A 109 16.02 -6.69 13.61
N SER A 110 16.13 -7.77 14.36
CA SER A 110 17.28 -8.68 14.29
C SER A 110 17.42 -9.32 12.91
N ILE A 111 16.31 -9.87 12.38
CA ILE A 111 16.28 -10.54 11.07
C ILE A 111 16.52 -9.53 9.95
N ALA A 112 15.87 -8.37 9.99
CA ALA A 112 16.02 -7.34 8.97
C ALA A 112 17.46 -6.80 8.90
N THR A 113 18.14 -6.70 10.04
CA THR A 113 19.56 -6.35 10.09
C THR A 113 20.42 -7.43 9.42
N ALA A 114 20.17 -8.71 9.72
CA ALA A 114 20.91 -9.83 9.15
C ALA A 114 20.70 -9.97 7.62
N LEU A 115 19.46 -9.75 7.16
CA LEU A 115 19.09 -9.76 5.74
C LEU A 115 19.48 -8.46 4.99
N GLY A 116 20.02 -7.46 5.69
CA GLY A 116 20.37 -6.17 5.10
C GLY A 116 19.16 -5.38 4.58
N CYS A 117 17.97 -5.60 5.15
CA CYS A 117 16.71 -4.96 4.76
C CYS A 117 16.10 -4.07 5.84
N HIS A 118 16.87 -3.61 6.83
CA HIS A 118 16.36 -2.69 7.85
C HIS A 118 15.79 -1.42 7.20
N ASP A 119 14.52 -1.13 7.49
CA ASP A 119 13.88 0.15 7.21
C ASP A 119 13.54 0.87 8.51
N GLY A 120 13.70 2.20 8.53
CA GLY A 120 13.44 3.01 9.71
C GLY A 120 12.00 2.97 10.24
N PHE A 121 11.02 2.42 9.49
CA PHE A 121 9.67 2.19 10.05
C PHE A 121 9.67 1.13 11.15
N LEU A 122 10.63 0.19 11.14
CA LEU A 122 10.76 -0.82 12.19
C LEU A 122 11.11 -0.17 13.53
N ASP A 123 11.90 0.89 13.53
CA ASP A 123 12.17 1.69 14.73
C ASP A 123 10.90 2.38 15.25
N ASP A 124 10.03 2.83 14.35
CA ASP A 124 8.75 3.45 14.73
C ASP A 124 7.80 2.42 15.35
N LEU A 125 7.72 1.21 14.77
CA LEU A 125 6.97 0.09 15.36
C LEU A 125 7.55 -0.35 16.71
N HIS A 126 8.88 -0.26 16.88
CA HIS A 126 9.54 -0.56 18.15
C HIS A 126 9.19 0.47 19.23
N TYR A 127 9.07 1.76 18.88
CA TYR A 127 8.50 2.75 19.80
C TYR A 127 7.06 2.40 20.19
N ILE A 128 6.21 2.03 19.23
CA ILE A 128 4.82 1.63 19.47
C ILE A 128 4.75 0.42 20.42
N ALA A 129 5.49 -0.65 20.12
CA ALA A 129 5.57 -1.86 20.94
C ALA A 129 6.03 -1.61 22.39
N ARG A 130 6.83 -0.55 22.63
CA ARG A 130 7.27 -0.13 23.97
C ARG A 130 6.29 0.82 24.66
N GLY A 131 5.07 0.94 24.16
CA GLY A 131 4.03 1.83 24.70
C GLY A 131 4.25 3.31 24.39
N ARG A 132 5.11 3.66 23.42
CA ARG A 132 5.37 5.04 22.99
C ARG A 132 4.63 5.35 21.69
N GLU A 133 3.34 5.02 21.66
CA GLU A 133 2.47 5.11 20.49
C GLU A 133 2.45 6.51 19.86
N PHE A 134 2.40 7.56 20.69
CA PHE A 134 2.42 8.94 20.21
C PHE A 134 3.68 9.26 19.37
N ILE A 135 4.85 8.81 19.82
CA ILE A 135 6.12 9.06 19.14
C ILE A 135 6.19 8.28 17.83
N GLY A 136 5.91 6.98 17.88
CA GLY A 136 5.92 6.13 16.68
C GLY A 136 4.89 6.57 15.65
N GLY A 137 3.64 6.82 16.07
CA GLY A 137 2.57 7.30 15.22
C GLY A 137 2.88 8.65 14.56
N THR A 138 3.48 9.59 15.30
CA THR A 138 3.89 10.89 14.73
C THR A 138 4.97 10.74 13.65
N ARG A 139 5.93 9.83 13.84
CA ARG A 139 7.00 9.57 12.88
C ARG A 139 6.47 8.88 11.62
N ILE A 140 5.55 7.92 11.76
CA ILE A 140 4.87 7.28 10.64
C ILE A 140 4.06 8.30 9.84
N LYS A 141 3.31 9.19 10.51
CA LYS A 141 2.63 10.31 9.85
C LYS A 141 3.61 11.17 9.05
N ALA A 142 4.73 11.57 9.65
CA ALA A 142 5.72 12.39 8.93
C ALA A 142 6.26 11.69 7.67
N LYS A 143 6.51 10.37 7.73
CA LYS A 143 6.93 9.58 6.56
C LYS A 143 5.85 9.45 5.50
N LEU A 144 4.59 9.31 5.90
CA LEU A 144 3.44 9.29 5.00
C LEU A 144 3.35 10.61 4.22
N MET A 145 3.51 11.74 4.91
CA MET A 145 3.52 13.07 4.29
C MET A 145 4.67 13.21 3.28
N GLY A 146 5.86 12.71 3.64
CA GLY A 146 7.01 12.67 2.75
C GLY A 146 6.95 11.62 1.63
N SER A 147 5.96 10.70 1.66
CA SER A 147 5.85 9.62 0.67
C SER A 147 5.16 10.04 -0.63
N HIS A 148 4.55 11.23 -0.66
CA HIS A 148 3.77 11.72 -1.79
C HIS A 148 4.52 12.88 -2.47
N GLY A 149 5.23 12.59 -3.56
CA GLY A 149 5.93 13.59 -4.36
C GLY A 149 7.40 13.27 -4.63
N THR A 150 7.90 13.79 -5.75
CA THR A 150 9.27 13.53 -6.22
C THR A 150 10.29 14.56 -5.71
N SER A 151 9.85 15.70 -5.17
CA SER A 151 10.67 16.82 -4.68
C SER A 151 10.15 17.42 -3.35
N PRO A 152 11.02 17.89 -2.44
CA PRO A 152 10.62 18.55 -1.18
C PRO A 152 9.66 19.73 -1.36
N ILE A 153 9.78 20.48 -2.46
CA ILE A 153 8.90 21.62 -2.76
C ILE A 153 7.50 21.13 -3.14
N GLN A 154 7.40 20.04 -3.88
CA GLN A 154 6.11 19.43 -4.24
C GLN A 154 5.42 18.83 -3.02
N VAL A 155 6.18 18.20 -2.12
CA VAL A 155 5.68 17.69 -0.83
C VAL A 155 5.14 18.83 0.02
N ALA A 156 5.89 19.93 0.15
CA ALA A 156 5.48 21.09 0.96
C ALA A 156 4.23 21.79 0.38
N LYS A 157 4.17 21.96 -0.96
CA LYS A 157 3.01 22.53 -1.63
C LYS A 157 1.79 21.60 -1.52
N GLY A 158 1.94 20.31 -1.83
CA GLY A 158 0.87 19.32 -1.71
C GLY A 158 0.35 19.19 -0.28
N PHE A 159 1.23 19.30 0.71
CA PHE A 159 0.83 19.38 2.12
C PHE A 159 0.00 20.62 2.42
N TRP A 160 0.45 21.80 1.97
CA TRP A 160 -0.28 23.04 2.19
C TRP A 160 -1.66 23.02 1.51
N ASP A 161 -1.73 22.52 0.27
CA ASP A 161 -2.98 22.39 -0.48
C ASP A 161 -3.93 21.39 0.21
N ASN A 162 -3.40 20.28 0.75
CA ASN A 162 -4.15 19.28 1.52
C ASN A 162 -4.70 19.84 2.84
N MET A 163 -3.88 20.55 3.61
CA MET A 163 -4.28 21.16 4.87
C MET A 163 -5.24 22.34 4.68
N SER A 164 -5.00 23.21 3.70
CA SER A 164 -5.84 24.38 3.44
C SER A 164 -7.21 24.02 2.87
N GLY A 165 -7.28 23.00 2.01
CA GLY A 165 -8.55 22.43 1.54
C GLY A 165 -9.33 21.75 2.66
N TYR A 166 -8.65 20.97 3.51
CA TYR A 166 -9.27 20.27 4.65
C TYR A 166 -9.82 21.25 5.69
N LEU A 167 -9.04 22.28 6.06
CA LEU A 167 -9.49 23.34 6.96
C LEU A 167 -10.58 24.23 6.33
N GLY A 168 -10.91 24.02 5.05
CA GLY A 168 -11.92 24.78 4.32
C GLY A 168 -11.53 26.25 4.11
N ILE A 169 -10.23 26.53 4.13
CA ILE A 169 -9.64 27.86 3.95
C ILE A 169 -9.53 28.21 2.46
N SER A 170 -9.39 27.20 1.60
CA SER A 170 -9.30 27.35 0.15
C SER A 170 -10.32 26.46 -0.56
N THR A 171 -11.07 27.02 -1.48
CA THR A 171 -11.92 26.28 -2.43
C THR A 171 -11.53 26.68 -3.85
N ASP A 172 -11.50 25.72 -4.77
CA ASP A 172 -11.29 25.95 -6.20
C ASP A 172 -12.49 25.41 -6.99
N PRO A 173 -13.48 26.27 -7.30
CA PRO A 173 -14.66 25.85 -8.03
C PRO A 173 -14.36 25.36 -9.46
N VAL A 174 -13.30 25.87 -10.09
CA VAL A 174 -12.90 25.46 -11.44
C VAL A 174 -12.36 24.04 -11.40
N LEU A 175 -11.54 23.75 -10.40
CA LEU A 175 -11.03 22.40 -10.14
C LEU A 175 -12.17 21.42 -9.84
N ALA A 176 -13.05 21.76 -8.90
CA ALA A 176 -14.19 20.92 -8.56
C ALA A 176 -15.08 20.62 -9.78
N ALA A 177 -15.34 21.63 -10.62
CA ALA A 177 -16.08 21.45 -11.87
C ALA A 177 -15.36 20.53 -12.86
N SER A 178 -14.04 20.48 -12.88
CA SER A 178 -13.27 19.55 -13.72
C SER A 178 -13.46 18.09 -13.28
N TYR A 179 -13.48 17.81 -11.97
CA TYR A 179 -13.76 16.48 -11.44
C TYR A 179 -15.22 16.07 -11.68
N GLN A 180 -16.17 17.00 -11.55
CA GLN A 180 -17.57 16.74 -11.89
C GLN A 180 -17.74 16.34 -13.37
N LYS A 181 -16.99 16.96 -14.28
CA LYS A 181 -17.01 16.63 -15.71
C LYS A 181 -16.49 15.23 -16.04
N LEU A 182 -15.69 14.61 -15.16
CA LEU A 182 -15.27 13.22 -15.35
C LEU A 182 -16.48 12.26 -15.36
N GLY A 183 -17.57 12.64 -14.69
CA GLY A 183 -18.86 11.95 -14.78
C GLY A 183 -19.51 12.01 -16.17
N LEU A 184 -18.99 12.75 -17.15
CA LEU A 184 -19.52 12.76 -18.52
C LEU A 184 -18.76 11.81 -19.46
N LEU A 185 -17.66 11.22 -18.98
CA LEU A 185 -16.85 10.29 -19.77
C LEU A 185 -17.55 8.94 -19.93
N GLU A 186 -17.08 8.16 -20.92
CA GLU A 186 -17.62 6.84 -21.22
C GLU A 186 -17.56 5.92 -19.99
N SER A 187 -18.55 5.03 -19.89
CA SER A 187 -18.56 4.03 -18.82
C SER A 187 -17.28 3.20 -18.83
N LYS A 188 -16.79 2.80 -17.66
CA LYS A 188 -15.55 2.05 -17.45
C LYS A 188 -14.27 2.79 -17.86
N SER A 189 -14.33 4.05 -18.30
CA SER A 189 -13.14 4.89 -18.42
C SER A 189 -12.61 5.25 -17.03
N LEU A 190 -11.29 5.47 -16.91
CA LEU A 190 -10.66 5.79 -15.63
C LEU A 190 -11.29 7.01 -14.95
N GLY A 191 -11.54 8.08 -15.72
CA GLY A 191 -12.13 9.30 -15.19
C GLY A 191 -13.55 9.07 -14.70
N ARG A 192 -14.37 8.32 -15.46
CA ARG A 192 -15.74 7.97 -15.04
C ARG A 192 -15.75 7.12 -13.78
N GLU A 193 -14.87 6.13 -13.67
CA GLU A 193 -14.76 5.29 -12.47
C GLU A 193 -14.20 6.07 -11.27
N LEU A 194 -13.28 7.01 -11.47
CA LEU A 194 -12.79 7.89 -10.43
C LEU A 194 -13.91 8.82 -9.91
N TRP A 195 -14.71 9.39 -10.81
CA TRP A 195 -15.90 10.15 -10.41
C TRP A 195 -16.88 9.27 -9.61
N ALA A 196 -17.16 8.06 -10.10
CA ALA A 196 -18.05 7.12 -9.43
C ALA A 196 -17.52 6.69 -8.05
N HIS A 197 -16.19 6.54 -7.91
CA HIS A 197 -15.52 6.31 -6.63
C HIS A 197 -15.82 7.43 -5.63
N TYR A 198 -15.68 8.70 -6.02
CA TYR A 198 -16.01 9.82 -5.13
C TYR A 198 -17.49 9.80 -4.71
N VAL A 199 -18.40 9.63 -5.66
CA VAL A 199 -19.85 9.65 -5.40
C VAL A 199 -20.29 8.50 -4.50
N ARG A 200 -19.86 7.28 -4.82
CA ARG A 200 -20.21 6.06 -4.08
C ARG A 200 -19.74 6.10 -2.62
N ASN A 201 -18.55 6.64 -2.38
CA ASN A 201 -17.95 6.69 -1.05
C ASN A 201 -18.30 7.99 -0.30
N GLY A 202 -19.16 8.86 -0.86
CA GLY A 202 -19.52 10.13 -0.24
C GLY A 202 -18.35 11.10 -0.05
N LEU A 203 -17.30 10.93 -0.85
CA LEU A 203 -16.08 11.74 -0.79
C LEU A 203 -16.29 13.07 -1.53
N ARG A 204 -15.59 14.11 -1.08
CA ARG A 204 -15.61 15.43 -1.70
C ARG A 204 -14.63 15.50 -2.86
N PHE A 205 -15.06 16.11 -3.96
CA PHE A 205 -14.17 16.31 -5.10
C PHE A 205 -13.03 17.26 -4.74
N PRO A 206 -11.82 17.06 -5.30
CA PRO A 206 -10.75 18.04 -5.20
C PRO A 206 -11.22 19.43 -5.66
N GLY A 207 -10.93 20.46 -4.85
CA GLY A 207 -11.42 21.83 -5.05
C GLY A 207 -12.67 22.19 -4.23
N GLU A 208 -13.41 21.21 -3.71
CA GLU A 208 -14.52 21.45 -2.78
C GLU A 208 -14.02 21.71 -1.34
N LYS A 209 -14.87 22.31 -0.50
CA LYS A 209 -14.54 22.54 0.91
C LYS A 209 -14.39 21.21 1.66
N GLY A 210 -13.33 21.06 2.45
CA GLY A 210 -13.10 19.87 3.28
C GLY A 210 -12.46 18.69 2.54
N THR A 211 -11.91 18.92 1.34
CA THR A 211 -11.12 17.94 0.58
C THR A 211 -9.61 18.12 0.81
N THR A 212 -8.85 17.07 0.57
CA THR A 212 -7.37 17.05 0.64
C THR A 212 -6.71 17.51 -0.66
N GLY A 213 -7.51 17.97 -1.63
CA GLY A 213 -7.04 18.48 -2.92
C GLY A 213 -6.51 17.38 -3.83
N GLU A 214 -5.76 17.78 -4.87
CA GLU A 214 -5.31 16.83 -5.91
C GLU A 214 -4.21 15.86 -5.46
N PHE A 215 -3.67 16.08 -4.26
CA PHE A 215 -2.57 15.30 -3.71
C PHE A 215 -2.96 13.86 -3.37
N ILE A 216 -4.22 13.63 -2.95
CA ILE A 216 -4.73 12.29 -2.62
C ILE A 216 -5.19 11.52 -3.87
N VAL A 217 -5.39 12.20 -4.99
CA VAL A 217 -6.04 11.60 -6.16
C VAL A 217 -5.28 10.39 -6.71
N PRO A 218 -3.94 10.33 -6.71
CA PRO A 218 -3.24 9.11 -7.11
C PRO A 218 -3.51 7.91 -6.19
N HIS A 219 -3.79 8.13 -4.91
CA HIS A 219 -4.27 7.09 -3.99
C HIS A 219 -5.67 6.63 -4.39
N ASP A 220 -6.59 7.56 -4.66
CA ASP A 220 -7.95 7.22 -5.07
C ASP A 220 -7.97 6.49 -6.42
N VAL A 221 -7.09 6.87 -7.34
CA VAL A 221 -6.86 6.16 -8.60
C VAL A 221 -6.30 4.76 -8.36
N ALA A 222 -5.43 4.56 -7.37
CA ALA A 222 -4.96 3.22 -7.00
C ALA A 222 -6.11 2.34 -6.51
N HIS A 223 -7.12 2.87 -5.81
CA HIS A 223 -8.36 2.13 -5.49
C HIS A 223 -9.14 1.73 -6.75
N VAL A 224 -9.24 2.61 -7.75
CA VAL A 224 -9.90 2.31 -9.03
C VAL A 224 -9.15 1.22 -9.79
N LEU A 225 -7.84 1.37 -9.97
CA LEU A 225 -7.03 0.40 -10.71
C LEU A 225 -6.90 -0.94 -9.98
N SER A 226 -6.90 -0.95 -8.66
CA SER A 226 -6.84 -2.20 -7.88
C SER A 226 -8.21 -2.85 -7.64
N ALA A 227 -9.32 -2.12 -7.79
CA ALA A 227 -10.67 -2.54 -7.39
C ALA A 227 -10.83 -2.86 -5.89
N TYR A 228 -9.99 -2.27 -5.04
CA TYR A 228 -10.12 -2.35 -3.58
C TYR A 228 -10.91 -1.19 -3.02
N SER A 229 -11.85 -1.49 -2.13
CA SER A 229 -12.76 -0.50 -1.54
C SER A 229 -12.03 0.50 -0.63
N THR A 230 -12.77 1.49 -0.11
CA THR A 230 -12.30 2.42 0.93
C THR A 230 -12.82 2.06 2.33
N GLU A 231 -13.44 0.87 2.48
CA GLU A 231 -13.76 0.33 3.81
C GLU A 231 -12.48 -0.21 4.47
N PRO A 232 -12.46 -0.44 5.80
CA PRO A 232 -11.24 -0.79 6.53
C PRO A 232 -10.41 -1.93 5.92
N LEU A 233 -11.05 -3.00 5.45
CA LEU A 233 -10.35 -4.09 4.76
C LEU A 233 -9.81 -3.65 3.39
N GLY A 234 -10.61 -2.94 2.59
CA GLY A 234 -10.19 -2.44 1.28
C GLY A 234 -9.00 -1.49 1.35
N GLU A 235 -8.93 -0.65 2.39
CA GLU A 235 -7.78 0.21 2.69
C GLU A 235 -6.51 -0.59 3.00
N ILE A 236 -6.62 -1.69 3.76
CA ILE A 236 -5.50 -2.62 3.99
C ILE A 236 -5.02 -3.23 2.67
N LEU A 237 -5.95 -3.67 1.80
CA LEU A 237 -5.62 -4.27 0.51
C LEU A 237 -4.98 -3.24 -0.45
N ALA A 238 -5.51 -2.01 -0.51
CA ALA A 238 -4.94 -0.92 -1.29
C ALA A 238 -3.54 -0.52 -0.78
N GLY A 239 -3.33 -0.53 0.55
CA GLY A 239 -2.03 -0.35 1.17
C GLY A 239 -1.03 -1.43 0.79
N ALA A 240 -1.45 -2.70 0.80
CA ALA A 240 -0.61 -3.84 0.41
C ALA A 240 -0.24 -3.79 -1.09
N PHE A 241 -1.21 -3.45 -1.95
CA PHE A 241 -0.97 -3.20 -3.37
C PHE A 241 0.02 -2.06 -3.60
N SER A 242 -0.16 -0.94 -2.90
CA SER A 242 0.75 0.21 -2.98
C SER A 242 2.17 -0.14 -2.55
N ALA A 243 2.34 -0.95 -1.50
CA ALA A 243 3.66 -1.38 -1.04
C ALA A 243 4.42 -2.19 -2.10
N GLY A 244 3.73 -2.84 -3.03
CA GLY A 244 4.33 -3.61 -4.12
C GLY A 244 5.03 -2.75 -5.17
N TYR A 245 4.40 -1.68 -5.66
CA TYR A 245 4.93 -0.86 -6.76
C TYR A 245 5.69 0.39 -6.31
N LYS A 246 5.37 0.94 -5.14
CA LYS A 246 5.81 2.27 -4.72
C LYS A 246 7.33 2.32 -4.51
N ALA A 247 7.99 3.32 -5.10
CA ALA A 247 9.46 3.43 -5.01
C ALA A 247 9.91 4.06 -3.69
N ARG A 248 9.16 5.05 -3.17
CA ARG A 248 9.53 5.81 -1.96
C ARG A 248 8.59 5.51 -0.80
N ASN A 249 9.15 5.16 0.36
CA ASN A 249 8.40 4.82 1.57
C ASN A 249 7.23 3.85 1.28
N PRO A 250 7.47 2.68 0.64
CA PRO A 250 6.40 1.79 0.20
C PRO A 250 5.48 1.34 1.33
N PHE A 251 6.03 1.18 2.54
CA PHE A 251 5.30 0.70 3.70
C PHE A 251 4.54 1.79 4.46
N ALA A 252 4.82 3.09 4.25
CA ALA A 252 4.19 4.13 5.08
C ALA A 252 2.65 4.17 4.96
N PRO A 253 2.04 4.10 3.76
CA PRO A 253 0.58 4.00 3.63
C PRO A 253 0.03 2.70 4.23
N LEU A 254 0.73 1.58 4.01
CA LEU A 254 0.33 0.28 4.55
C LEU A 254 0.35 0.25 6.09
N LEU A 255 1.37 0.83 6.71
CA LEU A 255 1.47 0.89 8.17
C LEU A 255 0.38 1.76 8.78
N LEU A 256 -0.03 2.85 8.11
CA LEU A 256 -1.14 3.67 8.56
C LEU A 256 -2.41 2.82 8.72
N VAL A 257 -2.79 2.09 7.67
CA VAL A 257 -4.03 1.30 7.63
C VAL A 257 -3.94 0.07 8.53
N LEU A 258 -2.77 -0.59 8.63
CA LEU A 258 -2.56 -1.69 9.58
C LEU A 258 -2.63 -1.21 11.03
N LEU A 259 -2.02 -0.08 11.37
CA LEU A 259 -2.10 0.45 12.73
C LEU A 259 -3.54 0.82 13.08
N GLN A 260 -4.27 1.44 12.16
CA GLN A 260 -5.62 1.92 12.43
C GLN A 260 -6.72 0.85 12.40
N PHE A 261 -6.67 -0.07 11.43
CA PHE A 261 -7.75 -1.03 11.18
C PHE A 261 -7.44 -2.45 11.63
N GLN A 262 -6.16 -2.79 11.81
CA GLN A 262 -5.74 -4.08 12.34
C GLN A 262 -5.33 -3.98 13.81
N ALA A 263 -4.52 -2.99 14.19
CA ALA A 263 -4.02 -2.83 15.56
C ALA A 263 -4.88 -1.96 16.48
N GLY A 264 -5.89 -1.27 15.94
CA GLY A 264 -6.72 -0.36 16.71
C GLY A 264 -5.97 0.84 17.30
N ILE A 265 -4.90 1.29 16.65
CA ILE A 265 -4.13 2.48 17.03
C ILE A 265 -4.55 3.61 16.09
N LYS A 266 -5.34 4.55 16.60
CA LYS A 266 -5.81 5.69 15.81
C LYS A 266 -4.65 6.61 15.44
N ILE A 267 -4.22 6.53 14.18
CA ILE A 267 -3.21 7.43 13.63
C ILE A 267 -3.90 8.53 12.85
N ASP A 268 -4.75 8.24 11.87
CA ASP A 268 -5.48 9.29 11.16
C ASP A 268 -6.66 9.83 11.98
N PHE A 269 -7.09 11.05 11.65
CA PHE A 269 -8.23 11.73 12.24
C PHE A 269 -9.53 11.51 11.45
N ARG A 270 -9.47 10.91 10.25
CA ARG A 270 -10.60 10.87 9.29
C ARG A 270 -11.57 9.71 9.47
N SER A 271 -11.06 8.53 9.78
CA SER A 271 -11.86 7.32 9.93
C SER A 271 -11.82 6.81 11.36
N GLU A 272 -12.87 6.10 11.76
CA GLU A 272 -12.84 5.36 13.01
C GLU A 272 -11.86 4.20 12.91
N MET A 273 -11.23 3.88 14.04
CA MET A 273 -10.37 2.72 14.13
C MET A 273 -11.22 1.45 14.20
N THR A 274 -10.68 0.36 13.66
CA THR A 274 -11.23 -0.98 13.78
C THR A 274 -10.14 -1.93 14.26
N ILE A 275 -10.50 -3.19 14.50
CA ILE A 275 -9.58 -4.23 14.97
C ILE A 275 -9.81 -5.48 14.12
N SER A 276 -8.73 -6.21 13.85
CA SER A 276 -8.78 -7.55 13.23
C SER A 276 -9.45 -7.59 11.85
N GLN A 277 -9.17 -6.61 10.98
CA GLN A 277 -9.70 -6.54 9.61
C GLN A 277 -8.82 -7.20 8.55
N LEU A 278 -7.65 -7.74 8.91
CA LEU A 278 -6.70 -8.29 7.96
C LEU A 278 -7.18 -9.63 7.36
N ASP A 279 -7.38 -9.66 6.04
CA ASP A 279 -7.66 -10.88 5.27
C ASP A 279 -6.36 -11.46 4.67
N PRO A 280 -5.91 -12.67 5.08
CA PRO A 280 -4.64 -13.23 4.63
C PRO A 280 -4.50 -13.40 3.12
N ALA A 281 -5.54 -13.93 2.47
CA ALA A 281 -5.50 -14.25 1.05
C ALA A 281 -5.44 -12.96 0.21
N GLY A 282 -6.36 -12.03 0.45
CA GLY A 282 -6.40 -10.74 -0.21
C GLY A 282 -5.15 -9.92 0.07
N TYR A 283 -4.62 -9.92 1.29
CA TYR A 283 -3.42 -9.17 1.65
C TYR A 283 -2.19 -9.61 0.83
N MET A 284 -1.96 -10.92 0.71
CA MET A 284 -0.84 -11.45 -0.07
C MET A 284 -1.04 -11.26 -1.58
N ASP A 285 -2.26 -11.49 -2.07
CA ASP A 285 -2.59 -11.28 -3.49
C ASP A 285 -2.50 -9.79 -3.89
N ALA A 286 -2.92 -8.87 -3.02
CA ALA A 286 -2.79 -7.44 -3.26
C ALA A 286 -1.33 -7.03 -3.43
N PHE A 287 -0.44 -7.48 -2.56
CA PHE A 287 0.98 -7.21 -2.69
C PHE A 287 1.58 -7.83 -3.95
N ARG A 288 1.22 -9.07 -4.30
CA ARG A 288 1.60 -9.71 -5.57
C ARG A 288 1.21 -8.83 -6.77
N ARG A 289 -0.06 -8.41 -6.83
CA ARG A 289 -0.57 -7.52 -7.89
C ARG A 289 0.22 -6.20 -7.95
N GLY A 290 0.64 -5.68 -6.81
CA GLY A 290 1.48 -4.49 -6.71
C GLY A 290 2.91 -4.71 -7.20
N LEU A 291 3.51 -5.87 -6.93
CA LEU A 291 4.85 -6.23 -7.42
C LEU A 291 4.88 -6.40 -8.95
N GLU A 292 3.81 -6.91 -9.54
CA GLU A 292 3.67 -7.10 -10.99
C GLU A 292 3.31 -5.80 -11.74
N CYS A 293 2.77 -4.80 -11.02
CA CYS A 293 2.54 -3.47 -11.57
C CYS A 293 3.88 -2.83 -11.98
N ASN A 294 4.01 -2.52 -13.27
CA ASN A 294 5.27 -2.05 -13.84
C ASN A 294 5.55 -0.54 -13.63
N THR A 295 4.65 0.18 -12.97
CA THR A 295 4.67 1.65 -12.86
C THR A 295 4.43 2.11 -11.42
N ASP A 296 5.21 3.11 -10.98
CA ASP A 296 4.94 3.78 -9.71
C ASP A 296 3.79 4.78 -9.85
N LEU A 297 2.61 4.42 -9.32
CA LEU A 297 1.38 5.22 -9.41
C LEU A 297 1.35 6.42 -8.44
N THR A 298 2.46 6.74 -7.77
CA THR A 298 2.50 7.88 -6.84
C THR A 298 2.45 9.23 -7.54
N PHE A 299 1.96 10.24 -6.80
CA PHE A 299 1.95 11.62 -7.25
C PHE A 299 3.33 12.08 -7.74
N GLY A 300 3.37 12.59 -8.98
CA GLY A 300 4.58 13.09 -9.63
C GLY A 300 5.42 12.04 -10.36
N SER A 301 5.12 10.75 -10.17
CA SER A 301 5.77 9.64 -10.89
C SER A 301 4.95 9.21 -12.12
N TRP A 302 3.62 9.22 -11.99
CA TRP A 302 2.68 8.87 -13.05
C TRP A 302 1.50 9.87 -13.06
N ASP A 303 1.09 10.33 -14.26
CA ASP A 303 -0.02 11.26 -14.42
C ASP A 303 -1.26 10.56 -14.98
N TRP A 304 -2.17 10.22 -14.07
CA TRP A 304 -3.42 9.53 -14.38
C TRP A 304 -4.32 10.28 -15.36
N ARG A 305 -4.22 11.62 -15.44
CA ARG A 305 -5.09 12.44 -16.30
C ARG A 305 -4.91 12.11 -17.78
N LEU A 306 -3.70 11.70 -18.16
CA LEU A 306 -3.39 11.26 -19.52
C LEU A 306 -4.17 10.01 -19.94
N TYR A 307 -4.70 9.27 -18.97
CA TYR A 307 -5.43 8.02 -19.17
C TYR A 307 -6.92 8.15 -18.79
N SER A 308 -7.39 9.38 -18.51
CA SER A 308 -8.75 9.59 -17.97
C SER A 308 -9.88 9.10 -18.88
N GLU A 309 -9.70 9.14 -20.20
CA GLU A 309 -10.68 8.65 -21.17
C GLU A 309 -10.49 7.16 -21.52
N GLU A 310 -9.38 6.55 -21.13
CA GLU A 310 -9.09 5.15 -21.43
C GLU A 310 -9.85 4.19 -20.50
N ALA A 311 -10.21 3.01 -21.02
CA ALA A 311 -10.89 1.99 -20.24
C ALA A 311 -9.96 1.44 -19.13
N VAL A 312 -10.49 1.27 -17.91
CA VAL A 312 -9.73 0.76 -16.76
C VAL A 312 -9.09 -0.60 -17.05
N ALA A 313 -9.78 -1.47 -17.80
CA ALA A 313 -9.25 -2.76 -18.22
C ALA A 313 -7.98 -2.63 -19.09
N GLU A 314 -7.98 -1.71 -20.06
CA GLU A 314 -6.83 -1.46 -20.93
C GLU A 314 -5.66 -0.86 -20.16
N ILE A 315 -5.94 0.02 -19.20
CA ILE A 315 -4.91 0.59 -18.33
C ILE A 315 -4.27 -0.51 -17.47
N ARG A 316 -5.07 -1.41 -16.88
CA ARG A 316 -4.53 -2.54 -16.09
C ARG A 316 -3.60 -3.42 -16.94
N GLU A 317 -3.97 -3.69 -18.18
CA GLU A 317 -3.11 -4.45 -19.11
C GLU A 317 -1.78 -3.71 -19.38
N LYS A 318 -1.85 -2.40 -19.73
CA LYS A 318 -0.66 -1.56 -19.97
C LYS A 318 0.28 -1.51 -18.75
N LEU A 319 -0.30 -1.46 -17.56
CA LEU A 319 0.43 -1.38 -16.29
C LEU A 319 0.81 -2.76 -15.71
N THR A 320 0.49 -3.86 -16.41
CA THR A 320 0.65 -5.24 -15.92
C THR A 320 0.08 -5.47 -14.52
N ILE A 321 -1.09 -4.89 -14.23
CA ILE A 321 -1.83 -5.15 -12.99
C ILE A 321 -2.64 -6.44 -13.19
N PRO A 322 -2.28 -7.56 -12.57
CA PRO A 322 -2.99 -8.81 -12.78
C PRO A 322 -4.37 -8.77 -12.13
N PRO A 323 -5.31 -9.60 -12.63
CA PRO A 323 -6.61 -9.76 -11.97
C PRO A 323 -6.41 -10.31 -10.55
N GLN A 324 -7.42 -10.07 -9.72
CA GLN A 324 -7.45 -10.62 -8.37
C GLN A 324 -7.57 -12.14 -8.42
N ALA A 325 -6.65 -12.84 -7.76
CA ALA A 325 -6.64 -14.29 -7.65
C ALA A 325 -7.24 -14.77 -6.33
N ALA A 326 -7.13 -13.96 -5.26
CA ALA A 326 -7.81 -14.22 -4.00
C ALA A 326 -9.32 -14.00 -4.14
N PRO A 327 -10.16 -14.76 -3.41
CA PRO A 327 -11.60 -14.52 -3.40
C PRO A 327 -11.94 -13.07 -3.05
N ALA A 328 -12.97 -12.52 -3.70
CA ALA A 328 -13.52 -11.24 -3.31
C ALA A 328 -14.06 -11.31 -1.87
N VAL A 329 -13.74 -10.29 -1.08
CA VAL A 329 -14.19 -10.20 0.32
C VAL A 329 -15.15 -9.02 0.45
N GLN A 330 -16.25 -9.25 1.15
CA GLN A 330 -17.22 -8.19 1.43
C GLN A 330 -16.53 -7.04 2.17
N GLY A 331 -16.75 -5.82 1.68
CA GLY A 331 -16.05 -4.63 2.20
C GLY A 331 -14.58 -4.53 1.81
N GLY A 332 -13.96 -5.55 1.20
CA GLY A 332 -12.58 -5.47 0.69
C GLY A 332 -12.51 -5.04 -0.77
N THR A 333 -13.44 -5.52 -1.59
CA THR A 333 -13.44 -5.36 -3.05
C THR A 333 -14.73 -4.74 -3.54
N TYR A 334 -14.69 -4.04 -4.68
CA TYR A 334 -15.91 -3.59 -5.34
C TYR A 334 -15.90 -3.88 -6.83
N THR A 335 -17.10 -3.96 -7.41
CA THR A 335 -17.28 -4.00 -8.86
C THR A 335 -17.35 -2.58 -9.42
N GLU A 336 -16.65 -2.35 -10.52
CA GLU A 336 -16.72 -1.11 -11.31
C GLU A 336 -18.17 -0.80 -11.68
N VAL A 337 -18.47 0.49 -11.83
CA VAL A 337 -19.83 0.90 -12.21
C VAL A 337 -20.05 0.56 -13.68
N LEU A 338 -21.23 -0.03 -13.97
CA LEU A 338 -21.65 -0.43 -15.30
C LEU A 338 -21.88 0.75 -16.24
#